data_AF-A0A1W9GR52-F1
#
_entry.id   AF-A0A1W9GR52-F1
#
_cell.length_a   1.000
_cell.length_b   1.000
_cell.length_c   1.000
_cell.angle_alpha   90.00
_cell.angle_beta   90.00
_cell.angle_gamma   90.00
#
_symmetry.space_group_name_H-M   'P 1'
#
loop_
_entity.id
_entity.type
_entity.pdbx_description
1 polymer ?
#
loop_
_entity_poly.entity_id
_entity_poly.type
_entity_poly.pdbx_seq_one_letter_code
_entity_poly.pdbx_strand_id
1 'polypeptide(L)'
;MVASCATMTKVTNLSEEPCRTSFMQRLSSILAHDGEKSEASNVLANQTISMLTTYDLGPRPFVIAAPSGTDYRFFIDRKEADCVLTLFGRRRGFVSYTNNLTYIATEALQGCTCSEY
;
A
#
# COMPACT_ATOMS: atom_id res chain seq x y z
N MET A 1 15.98 -26.34 -0.29
CA MET A 1 15.59 -24.92 -0.16
C MET A 1 14.07 -24.90 -0.14
N VAL A 2 13.46 -24.65 1.02
CA VAL A 2 12.01 -24.46 1.09
C VAL A 2 11.77 -23.09 0.47
N ALA A 3 11.13 -23.05 -0.70
CA ALA A 3 10.60 -21.80 -1.22
C ALA A 3 9.52 -21.36 -0.24
N SER A 4 9.85 -20.41 0.64
CA SER A 4 8.84 -19.72 1.42
C SER A 4 7.93 -19.03 0.40
N CYS A 5 6.75 -19.62 0.13
CA CYS A 5 5.69 -18.86 -0.50
C CYS A 5 5.48 -17.64 0.38
N ALA A 6 5.68 -16.43 -0.18
CA ALA A 6 5.38 -15.21 0.54
C ALA A 6 3.88 -15.22 0.87
N THR A 7 3.53 -15.53 2.11
CA THR A 7 2.16 -15.44 2.58
C THR A 7 1.81 -13.96 2.63
N MET A 8 0.89 -13.52 1.75
CA MET A 8 0.39 -12.15 1.82
C MET A 8 -0.61 -12.04 2.96
N THR A 9 -0.55 -10.93 3.69
CA THR A 9 -1.49 -10.65 4.76
C THR A 9 -2.45 -9.55 4.36
N LYS A 10 -3.60 -9.46 5.04
CA LYS A 10 -4.54 -8.35 4.89
C LYS A 10 -4.81 -7.72 6.25
N VAL A 11 -5.07 -6.41 6.25
CA VAL A 11 -5.52 -5.70 7.45
C VAL A 11 -6.95 -6.13 7.78
N THR A 12 -7.20 -6.57 9.00
CA THR A 12 -8.50 -7.12 9.43
C THR A 12 -9.37 -6.12 10.18
N ASN A 13 -8.77 -5.06 10.74
CA ASN A 13 -9.49 -4.05 11.52
C ASN A 13 -9.47 -2.65 10.87
N LEU A 14 -9.39 -2.58 9.53
CA LEU A 14 -9.33 -1.31 8.81
C LEU A 14 -10.56 -0.40 9.02
N SER A 15 -11.69 -0.98 9.42
CA SER A 15 -12.90 -0.23 9.77
C SER A 15 -12.79 0.49 11.13
N GLU A 16 -11.82 0.13 11.97
CA GLU A 16 -11.57 0.78 13.26
C GLU A 16 -10.77 2.08 13.05
N GLU A 17 -11.15 3.13 13.77
CA GLU A 17 -10.57 4.46 13.61
C GLU A 17 -9.04 4.51 13.79
N PRO A 18 -8.44 3.87 14.82
CA PRO A 18 -6.99 3.92 15.03
C PRO A 18 -6.20 3.34 13.84
N CYS A 19 -6.63 2.17 13.34
CA CYS A 19 -5.98 1.54 12.19
C CYS A 19 -6.20 2.37 10.92
N ARG A 20 -7.43 2.83 10.67
CA ARG A 20 -7.77 3.62 9.48
C ARG A 20 -6.95 4.90 9.39
N THR A 21 -6.84 5.63 10.51
CA THR A 21 -6.10 6.89 10.58
C THR A 21 -4.60 6.66 10.38
N SER A 22 -4.04 5.65 11.04
CA SER A 22 -2.64 5.25 10.87
C SER A 22 -2.33 4.88 9.42
N PHE A 23 -3.15 4.03 8.80
CA PHE A 23 -2.98 3.62 7.42
C PHE A 23 -3.04 4.80 6.45
N MET A 24 -4.06 5.66 6.59
CA MET A 24 -4.23 6.85 5.76
C MET A 24 -3.01 7.78 5.87
N GLN A 25 -2.54 8.04 7.09
CA GLN A 25 -1.38 8.90 7.34
C GLN A 25 -0.11 8.32 6.74
N ARG A 26 0.17 7.03 6.94
CA ARG A 26 1.38 6.37 6.42
C ARG A 26 1.39 6.36 4.90
N LEU A 27 0.29 5.93 4.27
CA LEU A 27 0.21 5.89 2.81
C LEU A 27 0.32 7.29 2.20
N SER A 28 -0.39 8.28 2.74
CA SER A 28 -0.30 9.66 2.24
C SER A 28 1.13 10.23 2.39
N SER A 29 1.77 9.97 3.54
CA SER A 29 3.15 10.40 3.79
C SER A 29 4.14 9.78 2.81
N ILE A 30 4.05 8.46 2.55
CA ILE A 30 4.93 7.79 1.59
C ILE A 30 4.73 8.38 0.19
N LEU A 31 3.48 8.54 -0.26
CA LEU A 31 3.16 9.08 -1.59
C LEU A 31 3.69 10.51 -1.76
N ALA A 32 3.50 11.36 -0.75
CA ALA A 32 4.04 12.72 -0.76
C ALA A 32 5.57 12.73 -0.80
N HIS A 33 6.21 11.81 -0.07
CA HIS A 33 7.66 11.68 -0.07
C HIS A 33 8.22 11.20 -1.43
N ASP A 34 7.50 10.33 -2.15
CA ASP A 34 7.89 9.89 -3.50
C ASP A 34 7.66 10.95 -4.60
N GLY A 35 7.00 12.06 -4.25
CA GLY A 35 6.85 13.24 -5.11
C GLY A 35 5.42 13.55 -5.55
N GLU A 36 4.40 12.84 -5.03
CA GLU A 36 3.02 13.28 -5.20
C GLU A 36 2.75 14.60 -4.47
N LYS A 37 1.81 15.39 -4.99
CA LYS A 37 1.32 16.56 -4.25
C LYS A 37 0.55 16.09 -3.01
N SER A 38 0.72 16.77 -1.88
CA SER A 38 0.06 16.39 -0.61
C SER A 38 -1.46 16.20 -0.72
N GLU A 39 -2.14 17.05 -1.50
CA GLU A 39 -3.58 16.90 -1.76
C GLU A 39 -3.90 15.60 -2.52
N ALA A 40 -3.13 15.30 -3.57
CA ALA A 40 -3.27 14.05 -4.32
C ALA A 40 -2.96 12.84 -3.42
N SER A 41 -1.91 12.89 -2.61
CA SER A 41 -1.56 11.82 -1.66
C SER A 41 -2.71 11.50 -0.70
N ASN A 42 -3.36 12.53 -0.14
CA ASN A 42 -4.50 12.36 0.76
C ASN A 42 -5.71 11.74 0.03
N VAL A 43 -6.00 12.20 -1.19
CA VAL A 43 -7.09 11.63 -2.00
C VAL A 43 -6.83 10.16 -2.33
N LEU A 44 -5.61 9.83 -2.77
CA LEU A 44 -5.23 8.45 -3.11
C LEU A 44 -5.27 7.54 -1.88
N ALA A 45 -4.82 8.02 -0.71
CA ALA A 45 -4.89 7.26 0.53
C ALA A 45 -6.36 7.00 0.93
N ASN A 46 -7.23 8.01 0.88
CA ASN A 46 -8.65 7.86 1.18
C ASN A 46 -9.35 6.88 0.23
N GLN A 47 -9.10 6.98 -1.08
CA GLN A 47 -9.64 6.05 -2.08
C GLN A 47 -9.20 4.62 -1.81
N THR A 48 -7.92 4.44 -1.45
CA THR A 48 -7.37 3.13 -1.08
C THR A 48 -8.10 2.52 0.12
N ILE A 49 -8.30 3.30 1.19
CA ILE A 49 -9.08 2.86 2.35
C ILE A 49 -10.48 2.44 1.93
N SER A 50 -11.20 3.30 1.18
CA SER A 50 -12.56 3.00 0.73
C SER A 50 -12.63 1.71 -0.08
N MET A 51 -11.66 1.45 -0.95
CA MET A 51 -11.59 0.23 -1.75
C MET A 51 -11.32 -1.01 -0.89
N LEU A 52 -10.36 -0.94 0.03
CA LEU A 52 -10.03 -2.04 0.95
C LEU A 52 -11.17 -2.39 1.91
N THR A 53 -12.00 -1.40 2.29
CA THR A 53 -13.18 -1.65 3.15
C THR A 53 -14.38 -2.16 2.35
N THR A 54 -14.45 -1.89 1.05
CA THR A 54 -15.60 -2.26 0.21
C THR A 54 -15.44 -3.61 -0.45
N TYR A 55 -14.21 -3.98 -0.82
CA TYR A 55 -13.92 -5.18 -1.61
C TYR A 55 -12.94 -6.09 -0.88
N ASP A 56 -13.18 -7.40 -0.91
CA ASP A 56 -12.16 -8.39 -0.53
C ASP A 56 -11.22 -8.60 -1.71
N LEU A 57 -10.11 -7.84 -1.73
CA LEU A 57 -9.24 -7.69 -2.90
C LEU A 57 -8.30 -8.88 -3.17
N GLY A 58 -8.37 -9.95 -2.37
CA GLY A 58 -7.50 -11.10 -2.56
C GLY A 58 -6.06 -10.86 -2.10
N PRO A 59 -5.17 -11.85 -2.30
CA PRO A 59 -3.74 -11.75 -2.01
C PRO A 59 -3.00 -11.10 -3.20
N ARG A 60 -3.56 -10.05 -3.81
CA ARG A 60 -2.93 -9.39 -4.96
C ARG A 60 -2.55 -7.96 -4.57
N PRO A 61 -1.37 -7.47 -5.02
CA PRO A 61 -1.02 -6.08 -4.83
C PRO A 61 -2.06 -5.18 -5.47
N PHE A 62 -2.58 -4.27 -4.66
CA PHE A 62 -3.51 -3.28 -5.14
C PHE A 62 -2.75 -2.17 -5.88
N VAL A 63 -3.30 -1.74 -7.02
CA VAL A 63 -2.67 -0.72 -7.86
C VAL A 63 -3.36 0.62 -7.65
N ILE A 64 -2.59 1.62 -7.26
CA ILE A 64 -3.02 3.01 -7.14
C ILE A 64 -2.40 3.78 -8.32
N ALA A 65 -3.21 4.12 -9.32
CA ALA A 65 -2.75 4.97 -10.42
C ALA A 65 -2.73 6.43 -9.96
N ALA A 66 -1.54 7.03 -9.91
CA ALA A 66 -1.39 8.39 -9.41
C ALA A 66 -1.26 9.45 -10.52
N PRO A 67 -1.64 10.71 -10.24
CA PRO A 67 -1.55 11.81 -11.22
C PRO A 67 -0.13 12.11 -11.70
N SER A 68 0.92 11.76 -10.94
CA SER A 68 2.32 11.89 -11.38
C SER A 68 2.69 11.02 -12.58
N GLY A 69 1.82 10.08 -12.96
CA GLY A 69 2.15 9.03 -13.93
C GLY A 69 2.84 7.82 -13.32
N THR A 70 2.84 7.70 -11.99
CA THR A 70 3.33 6.53 -11.26
C THR A 70 2.16 5.59 -10.91
N ASP A 71 2.27 4.32 -11.28
CA ASP A 71 1.40 3.26 -10.78
C ASP A 71 2.03 2.70 -9.51
N TYR A 72 1.46 3.02 -8.35
CA TYR A 72 1.90 2.46 -7.08
C TYR A 72 1.28 1.10 -6.85
N ARG A 73 2.02 0.23 -6.18
CA ARG A 73 1.58 -1.09 -5.73
C ARG A 73 1.92 -1.23 -4.27
N PHE A 74 0.95 -1.56 -3.44
CA PHE A 74 1.23 -1.87 -2.04
C PHE A 74 0.96 -3.32 -1.70
N PHE A 75 1.66 -3.76 -0.66
CA PHE A 75 1.51 -5.05 -0.02
C PHE A 75 1.41 -4.83 1.48
N ILE A 76 0.57 -5.62 2.13
CA ILE A 76 0.57 -5.74 3.58
C ILE A 76 1.29 -7.03 3.90
N ASP A 77 2.24 -6.93 4.81
CA ASP A 77 2.98 -8.05 5.34
C ASP A 77 2.91 -8.01 6.87
N ARG A 78 3.16 -9.15 7.51
CA ARG A 78 3.26 -9.26 8.96
C ARG A 78 4.71 -9.46 9.34
N LYS A 79 5.29 -8.46 10.01
CA LYS A 79 6.60 -8.58 10.62
C LYS A 79 6.41 -8.74 12.13
N GLU A 80 6.63 -9.97 12.60
CA GLU A 80 6.41 -10.35 14.00
C GLU A 80 4.95 -10.13 14.44
N ALA A 81 4.72 -9.15 15.32
CA ALA A 81 3.39 -8.75 15.78
C ALA A 81 2.79 -7.59 14.98
N ASP A 82 3.59 -6.90 14.16
CA ASP A 82 3.19 -5.68 13.49
C ASP A 82 2.81 -5.90 12.03
N CYS A 83 1.81 -5.14 11.60
CA CYS A 83 1.44 -5.03 10.19
C CYS A 83 2.29 -3.97 9.53
N VAL A 84 2.89 -4.31 8.39
CA VAL A 84 3.74 -3.38 7.64
C VAL A 84 3.19 -3.17 6.24
N LEU A 85 3.09 -1.91 5.85
CA LEU A 85 2.75 -1.47 4.51
C LEU A 85 4.04 -1.31 3.71
N THR A 86 4.20 -2.07 2.64
CA THR A 86 5.32 -1.87 1.69
C THR A 86 4.78 -1.31 0.39
N LEU A 87 5.33 -0.18 -0.05
CA LEU A 87 4.96 0.49 -1.28
C LEU A 87 6.07 0.33 -2.33
N PHE A 88 5.64 0.01 -3.55
CA PHE A 88 6.45 0.02 -4.75
C PHE A 88 5.85 0.97 -5.78
N GLY A 89 6.68 1.54 -6.63
CA GLY A 89 6.27 2.42 -7.73
C GLY A 89 6.70 1.86 -9.08
N ARG A 90 5.86 2.07 -10.09
CA ARG A 90 6.23 1.90 -11.50
C ARG A 90 5.91 3.19 -12.24
N ARG A 91 6.93 3.94 -12.63
CA ARG A 91 6.76 5.14 -13.46
C ARG A 91 6.45 4.74 -14.90
N ARG A 92 5.40 5.31 -15.48
CA ARG A 92 5.08 5.14 -16.91
C ARG A 92 6.11 5.91 -17.74
N GLY A 93 6.89 5.20 -18.57
CA GLY A 93 7.76 5.83 -19.56
C GLY A 93 6.98 6.30 -20.79
N PHE A 94 7.53 7.27 -21.53
CA PHE A 94 6.88 7.87 -22.72
C PHE A 94 6.67 6.90 -23.90
N VAL A 95 7.48 5.85 -24.04
CA VAL A 95 7.44 4.94 -25.22
C VAL A 95 7.52 3.45 -24.86
N SER A 96 7.81 3.11 -23.60
CA SER A 96 7.65 1.76 -23.07
C SER A 96 7.51 1.81 -21.56
N TYR A 97 6.75 0.88 -20.99
CA TYR A 97 6.85 0.62 -19.57
C TYR A 97 8.23 0.03 -19.30
N THR A 98 9.11 0.74 -18.59
CA THR A 98 10.21 0.05 -17.91
C THR A 98 9.54 -0.95 -16.96
N ASN A 99 9.86 -2.23 -17.09
CA ASN A 99 9.24 -3.30 -16.29
C ASN A 99 9.79 -3.36 -14.87
N ASN A 100 10.44 -2.28 -14.41
CA ASN A 100 11.12 -2.22 -13.13
C ASN A 100 10.15 -1.64 -12.11
N LEU A 101 9.66 -2.54 -11.25
CA LEU A 101 8.97 -2.18 -10.02
C LEU A 101 10.03 -1.70 -9.02
N THR A 102 9.96 -0.44 -8.60
CA THR A 102 10.95 0.17 -7.69
C THR A 102 10.40 0.18 -6.28
N TYR A 103 11.19 -0.29 -5.31
CA TYR A 103 10.86 -0.15 -3.89
C TYR A 103 10.86 1.33 -3.49
N ILE A 104 9.84 1.77 -2.74
CA ILE A 104 9.73 3.14 -2.25
C ILE A 104 9.94 3.16 -0.73
N ALA A 105 9.09 2.47 0.03
CA ALA A 105 9.12 2.49 1.48
C ALA A 105 8.42 1.29 2.11
N THR A 106 8.80 0.98 3.35
CA THR A 106 8.05 0.11 4.26
C THR A 106 7.77 0.87 5.54
N GLU A 107 6.50 0.95 5.92
CA GLU A 107 6.04 1.67 7.12
C GLU A 107 5.20 0.75 8.01
N ALA A 108 5.36 0.88 9.33
CA ALA A 108 4.54 0.16 10.29
C ALA A 108 3.14 0.80 10.42
N LEU A 109 2.12 -0.05 10.42
CA LEU A 109 0.72 0.33 10.58
C LEU A 109 0.30 0.18 12.05
N GLN A 110 0.67 1.18 12.87
CA GLN A 110 0.31 1.18 14.29
C GLN A 110 -1.20 1.10 14.47
N GLY A 111 -1.66 0.26 15.41
CA GLY A 111 -3.08 0.05 15.68
C GLY A 111 -3.80 -0.84 14.66
N CYS A 112 -3.11 -1.31 13.62
CA CYS A 112 -3.67 -2.29 12.68
C CYS A 112 -3.33 -3.73 13.10
N THR A 113 -4.29 -4.62 12.85
CA THR A 113 -4.13 -6.07 12.94
C THR A 113 -4.23 -6.66 11.54
N CYS A 114 -3.49 -7.73 11.30
CA CYS A 114 -3.42 -8.38 10.01
C CYS A 114 -3.40 -9.90 10.17
N SER A 115 -4.07 -10.56 9.24
CA SER A 115 -4.10 -12.01 9.15
C SER A 115 -3.54 -12.45 7.81
N GLU A 116 -3.02 -13.67 7.76
CA GLU A 116 -2.72 -14.35 6.51
C GLU A 116 -4.00 -14.46 5.66
N TYR A 117 -3.82 -14.38 4.34
CA TYR A 117 -4.90 -14.59 3.37
C TYR A 117 -5.14 -16.08 3.13
#